data_AF-A0A1G9EM13-F1
#
_entry.id   AF-A0A1G9EM13-F1
#
_cell.length_a   1.000
_cell.length_b   1.000
_cell.length_c   1.000
_cell.angle_alpha   90.00
_cell.angle_beta   90.00
_cell.angle_gamma   90.00
#
_symmetry.space_group_name_H-M   'P 1'
#
loop_
_entity.id
_entity.type
_entity.pdbx_description
1 polymer ?
#
loop_
_entity_poly.entity_id
_entity_poly.type
_entity_poly.pdbx_seq_one_letter_code
_entity_poly.pdbx_strand_id
1 'polypeptide(L)' 'MSEEQTCQRCGETVGLDREDFELFERMHPECFHFAFEHDLNKPGLSVDENCGDDACPVGT' A
#
# COMPACT_ATOMS: atom_id res chain seq x y z
N MET A 1 -17.40 0.26 15.48
CA MET A 1 -17.20 1.65 15.05
C MET A 1 -16.01 1.59 14.14
N SER A 2 -16.20 1.75 12.83
CA SER A 2 -15.07 1.94 11.92
C SER A 2 -14.56 3.34 12.23
N GLU A 3 -13.45 3.43 12.96
CA GLU A 3 -12.75 4.70 13.13
C GLU A 3 -12.35 5.15 11.71
N GLU A 4 -12.58 6.41 11.37
CA GLU A 4 -12.17 6.93 10.06
C GLU A 4 -10.63 6.96 10.04
N GLN A 5 -10.02 5.90 9.50
CA GLN A 5 -8.58 5.75 9.39
C GLN A 5 -8.11 6.55 8.17
N THR A 6 -7.03 7.32 8.28
CA THR A 6 -6.50 8.13 7.18
C THR A 6 -5.14 7.61 6.74
N CYS A 7 -4.99 7.34 5.45
CA CYS A 7 -3.73 6.85 4.89
C CYS A 7 -2.63 7.90 5.02
N GLN A 8 -1.50 7.51 5.61
CA GLN A 8 -0.35 8.40 5.81
C GLN A 8 0.31 8.86 4.50
N ARG A 9 0.09 8.16 3.38
CA ARG A 9 0.69 8.48 2.08
C ARG A 9 -0.17 9.40 1.23
N CYS A 10 -1.44 9.04 1.00
CA CYS A 10 -2.32 9.80 0.09
C CYS A 10 -3.30 10.73 0.82
N GLY A 11 -3.52 10.55 2.13
CA GLY A 11 -4.44 11.36 2.92
C GLY A 11 -5.92 10.98 2.77
N GLU A 12 -6.25 9.95 2.00
CA GLU A 12 -7.63 9.46 1.85
C GLU A 12 -8.01 8.45 2.95
N THR A 13 -9.31 8.27 3.17
CA THR A 13 -9.84 7.34 4.17
C THR A 13 -9.52 5.88 3.81
N VAL A 14 -9.15 5.08 4.80
CA VAL A 14 -8.85 3.65 4.68
C VAL A 14 -10.00 2.84 5.25
N GLY A 15 -10.58 1.97 4.42
CA GLY A 15 -11.71 1.11 4.77
C GLY A 15 -11.33 -0.24 5.40
N LEU A 16 -10.10 -0.37 5.89
CA LEU A 16 -9.62 -1.57 6.59
C LEU A 16 -10.08 -1.57 8.04
N ASP A 17 -10.03 -2.73 8.70
CA ASP A 17 -10.05 -2.75 10.16
C ASP A 17 -8.72 -2.21 10.73
N ARG A 18 -8.63 -2.11 12.06
CA ARG A 18 -7.47 -1.50 12.71
C ARG A 18 -6.23 -2.40 12.66
N GLU A 19 -6.39 -3.72 12.74
CA GLU A 19 -5.28 -4.67 12.71
C GLU A 19 -4.62 -4.66 11.32
N ASP A 20 -5.43 -4.72 10.26
CA ASP A 20 -4.95 -4.61 8.89
C ASP A 20 -4.36 -3.22 8.60
N PHE A 21 -4.98 -2.15 9.09
CA PHE A 21 -4.44 -0.79 8.91
C PHE A 21 -3.07 -0.62 9.56
N GLU A 22 -2.85 -1.18 10.75
CA GLU A 22 -1.53 -1.16 11.39
C GLU A 22 -0.51 -2.04 10.66
N LEU A 23 -0.95 -3.18 10.09
CA LEU A 23 -0.09 -4.05 9.29
C LEU A 23 0.49 -3.34 8.05
N PHE A 24 -0.31 -2.51 7.39
CA PHE A 24 0.11 -1.73 6.21
C PHE A 24 0.73 -0.37 6.58
N GLU A 25 1.35 -0.25 7.76
CA GLU A 25 2.02 0.97 8.23
C GLU A 25 1.11 2.21 8.18
N ARG A 26 -0.18 2.03 8.50
CA ARG A 26 -1.22 3.07 8.46
C ARG A 26 -1.45 3.63 7.05
N MET A 27 -1.37 2.77 6.04
CA MET A 27 -1.61 3.10 4.64
C MET A 27 -2.64 2.15 4.02
N HIS A 28 -3.15 2.50 2.83
CA HIS A 28 -3.81 1.52 1.98
C HIS A 28 -2.82 0.41 1.57
N PRO A 29 -3.29 -0.82 1.30
CA PRO A 29 -2.42 -1.89 0.81
C PRO A 29 -1.65 -1.49 -0.46
N GLU A 30 -2.30 -0.78 -1.38
CA GLU A 30 -1.67 -0.28 -2.61
C GLU A 30 -0.62 0.81 -2.31
N CYS A 31 -0.95 1.73 -1.39
CA CYS A 31 -0.02 2.78 -0.95
C CYS A 31 1.23 2.20 -0.28
N PHE A 32 1.05 1.14 0.50
CA PHE A 32 2.12 0.37 1.12
C PHE A 32 2.97 -0.35 0.08
N HIS A 33 2.35 -1.02 -0.91
CA HIS A 33 3.04 -1.68 -2.02
C HIS A 33 4.01 -0.72 -2.72
N PHE A 34 3.50 0.44 -3.10
CA PHE A 34 4.29 1.47 -3.75
C PHE A 34 5.36 2.11 -2.85
N ALA A 35 5.26 2.02 -1.52
CA ALA A 35 6.20 2.65 -0.60
C ALA A 35 7.31 1.70 -0.16
N PHE A 36 7.02 0.40 -0.11
CA PHE A 36 7.88 -0.59 0.53
C PHE A 36 8.10 -1.84 -0.32
N GLU A 37 7.06 -2.43 -0.91
CA GLU A 37 7.18 -3.78 -1.50
C GLU A 37 8.10 -3.83 -2.71
N HIS A 38 8.17 -2.80 -3.54
CA HIS A 38 9.15 -2.75 -4.64
C HIS A 38 10.59 -2.73 -4.12
N ASP A 39 10.88 -1.90 -3.11
CA ASP A 39 12.24 -1.82 -2.56
C ASP A 39 12.67 -3.13 -1.89
N LEU A 40 11.74 -3.80 -1.19
CA LEU A 40 11.99 -5.06 -0.50
C LEU A 40 12.13 -6.26 -1.46
N ASN A 41 11.26 -6.37 -2.45
CA ASN A 41 11.19 -7.57 -3.30
C ASN A 41 11.92 -7.42 -4.64
N LYS A 42 12.01 -6.19 -5.17
CA LYS A 42 12.64 -5.86 -6.45
C LYS A 42 13.45 -4.56 -6.36
N PRO A 43 14.53 -4.53 -5.56
CA PRO A 43 15.30 -3.31 -5.32
C PRO A 43 15.79 -2.71 -6.64
N GLY A 44 15.56 -1.41 -6.81
CA GLY A 44 15.89 -0.66 -8.02
C GLY A 44 14.78 -0.62 -9.07
N LEU A 45 13.65 -1.31 -8.87
CA LEU A 45 12.44 -1.11 -9.65
C LEU A 45 11.73 0.18 -9.20
N SER A 46 11.29 1.01 -10.14
CA SER A 46 10.57 2.24 -9.79
C SER A 46 9.21 1.93 -9.15
N VAL A 47 8.71 2.84 -8.32
CA VAL A 47 7.41 2.69 -7.63
C VAL A 47 6.23 2.64 -8.61
N ASP A 48 6.38 3.23 -9.79
CA ASP A 48 5.38 3.29 -10.87
C ASP A 48 5.58 2.21 -11.95
N GLU A 49 6.53 1.29 -11.76
CA GLU A 49 6.75 0.17 -12.68
C GLU A 49 6.02 -1.09 -12.21
N ASN A 50 5.40 -1.81 -13.15
CA ASN A 50 4.75 -3.08 -12.84
C ASN A 50 5.81 -4.12 -12.42
N CYS A 51 5.74 -4.56 -11.17
CA CYS A 51 6.66 -5.56 -10.63
C CYS A 51 6.34 -7.00 -11.06
N GLY A 52 5.27 -7.23 -11.82
CA GLY A 52 4.86 -8.53 -12.37
C GLY A 52 4.13 -9.43 -11.37
N ASP A 53 3.80 -8.90 -10.19
CA ASP A 53 2.87 -9.55 -9.26
C ASP A 53 1.43 -9.32 -9.75
N ASP A 54 0.57 -10.34 -9.66
CA ASP A 54 -0.83 -10.24 -10.06
C ASP A 54 -1.60 -9.20 -9.21
N ALA A 55 -1.14 -8.93 -7.99
CA ALA A 55 -1.70 -7.91 -7.10
C ALA A 55 -1.02 -6.53 -7.25
N CYS A 56 -0.08 -6.35 -8.20
CA CYS A 56 0.60 -5.07 -8.39
C CYS A 56 -0.40 -4.00 -8.88
N PRO A 57 -0.57 -2.87 -8.18
CA PRO A 57 -1.55 -1.85 -8.56
C PRO A 57 -1.28 -1.16 -9.90
N VAL A 58 -0.07 -1.29 -10.46
CA VAL A 58 0.29 -0.76 -11.80
C VAL A 58 -0.19 -1.69 -12.93
N GLY A 59 -0.41 -2.97 -12.64
CA GLY A 59 -0.66 -4.02 -13.63
C GLY A 59 -2.12 -4.39 -13.87
N THR A 60 -3.05 -3.76 -13.15
CA THR A 60 -4.49 -4.08 -13.14
C THR A 60 -5.34 -3.07 -13.89
#